data_AF-A0AAV4I0F4-F1
#
_entry.id   AF-A0AAV4I0F4-F1
#
_cell.length_a   1.000
_cell.length_b   1.000
_cell.length_c   1.000
_cell.angle_alpha   90.00
_cell.angle_beta   90.00
_cell.angle_gamma   90.00
#
_symmetry.space_group_name_H-M   'P 1'
#
loop_
_entity.id
_entity.type
_entity.pdbx_description
1 polymer ?
#
loop_
_entity_poly.entity_id
_entity_poly.type
_entity_poly.pdbx_seq_one_letter_code
_entity_poly.pdbx_strand_id
1 'polypeptide(L)'
;MRLPVLVPLVAFVLVVPVVLCDDQENINYVVEVLAVIDKSMVSAWKNASGVGTEEKVLAEVKSLFYEVNIMYQSLQRYNLSVEVRLKDVVFPNVSIVPDSAVVRKTVRERQVSSFFGKWLRANRQYTYDHAMIMTNWNMKGNSPVNGVALTAAACRREGTSRVRGRMDYSTAITVAHELGHSLGARHDSNKKKPCLKGYVMSPSQWPGSRYRFYFSPCSADNMRWYITKRLKNKKNRCLLETTSPPIVSKRMGEIVSLWSMCSRHGKWVGSTNKGDDVCKKVKCRSRYWSEWFAPPEGIPCGSGKQCFMGYCV
;
A
#
# COMPACT_ATOMS: atom_id res chain seq x y z
N MET A 1 7.98 79.63 42.29
CA MET A 1 7.88 78.16 42.49
C MET A 1 7.53 77.53 41.15
N ARG A 2 8.38 76.62 40.64
CA ARG A 2 8.15 75.93 39.36
C ARG A 2 7.05 74.88 39.53
N LEU A 3 5.96 75.00 38.76
CA LEU A 3 4.93 73.97 38.61
C LEU A 3 5.45 72.87 37.66
N PRO A 4 5.23 71.58 37.95
CA PRO A 4 5.61 70.50 37.05
C PRO A 4 4.63 70.41 35.87
N VAL A 5 5.18 70.25 34.67
CA VAL A 5 4.44 69.96 33.44
C VAL A 5 4.12 68.46 33.41
N LEU A 6 2.83 68.10 33.40
CA LEU A 6 2.40 66.74 33.07
C LEU A 6 2.45 66.54 31.55
N VAL A 7 3.25 65.59 31.10
CA VAL A 7 3.25 65.09 29.71
C VAL A 7 2.33 63.87 29.66
N PRO A 8 1.37 63.77 28.72
CA PRO A 8 0.51 62.61 28.63
C PRO A 8 1.28 61.41 28.06
N LEU A 9 1.17 60.25 28.73
CA LEU A 9 1.65 58.97 28.22
C LEU A 9 0.74 58.52 27.07
N VAL A 10 1.25 58.56 25.83
CA VAL A 10 0.58 57.92 24.68
C VAL A 10 0.93 56.44 24.72
N ALA A 11 -0.02 55.60 25.12
CA ALA A 11 0.11 54.15 25.03
C ALA A 11 0.04 53.74 23.54
N PHE A 12 1.19 53.38 22.97
CA PHE A 12 1.23 52.71 21.67
C PHE A 12 0.66 51.29 21.83
N VAL A 13 -0.58 51.10 21.38
CA VAL A 13 -1.11 49.74 21.14
C VAL A 13 -0.39 49.20 19.90
N LEU A 14 0.62 48.36 20.14
CA LEU A 14 1.20 47.51 19.10
C LEU A 14 0.12 46.53 18.64
N VAL A 15 -0.59 46.88 17.56
CA VAL A 15 -1.34 45.90 16.79
C VAL A 15 -0.30 45.06 16.06
N VAL A 16 0.18 44.01 16.71
CA VAL A 16 0.92 42.95 16.03
C VAL A 16 -0.09 42.29 15.09
N PRO A 17 0.14 42.31 13.76
CA PRO A 17 -0.69 41.51 12.87
C PRO A 17 -0.48 40.06 13.28
N VAL A 18 -1.50 39.49 13.95
CA VAL A 18 -1.62 38.05 14.09
C VAL A 18 -1.77 37.55 12.66
N VAL A 19 -0.68 37.03 12.10
CA VAL A 19 -0.75 36.11 10.98
C VAL A 19 -1.56 34.94 11.52
N LEU A 20 -2.85 34.93 11.23
CA LEU A 20 -3.65 33.72 11.34
C LEU A 20 -2.95 32.72 10.42
N CYS A 21 -2.18 31.80 11.01
CA CYS A 21 -1.79 30.59 10.31
C CYS A 21 -3.08 30.04 9.72
N ASP A 22 -3.11 29.88 8.40
CA ASP A 22 -4.14 29.12 7.70
C ASP A 22 -4.31 27.82 8.49
N ASP A 23 -5.45 27.67 9.17
CA ASP A 23 -5.83 26.42 9.82
C ASP A 23 -5.90 25.40 8.69
N GLN A 24 -4.77 24.74 8.40
CA GLN A 24 -4.75 23.58 7.54
C GLN A 24 -5.55 22.53 8.31
N GLU A 25 -6.87 22.52 8.08
CA GLU A 25 -7.72 21.39 8.38
C GLU A 25 -6.96 20.17 7.90
N ASN A 26 -6.65 19.28 8.84
CA ASN A 26 -5.88 18.08 8.59
C ASN A 26 -6.82 17.12 7.85
N ILE A 27 -7.07 17.40 6.57
CA ILE A 27 -8.03 16.68 5.75
C ILE A 27 -7.55 15.25 5.62
N ASN A 28 -8.37 14.32 6.11
CA ASN A 28 -8.17 12.91 5.90
C ASN A 28 -8.73 12.52 4.54
N TYR A 29 -7.86 12.18 3.59
CA TYR A 29 -8.29 11.65 2.30
C TYR A 29 -8.52 10.15 2.41
N VAL A 30 -9.64 9.67 1.89
CA VAL A 30 -9.98 8.25 1.87
C VAL A 30 -9.96 7.76 0.43
N VAL A 31 -9.30 6.64 0.17
CA VAL A 31 -9.29 6.00 -1.15
C VAL A 31 -10.09 4.70 -1.08
N GLU A 32 -11.25 4.67 -1.72
CA GLU A 32 -12.11 3.49 -1.81
C GLU A 32 -11.60 2.55 -2.92
N VAL A 33 -11.01 1.42 -2.54
CA VAL A 33 -10.41 0.44 -3.44
C VAL A 33 -11.38 -0.71 -3.72
N LEU A 34 -11.67 -0.97 -5.00
CA LEU A 34 -12.28 -2.22 -5.45
C LEU A 34 -11.18 -3.28 -5.61
N ALA A 35 -11.12 -4.25 -4.70
CA ALA A 35 -10.14 -5.33 -4.75
C ALA A 35 -10.72 -6.56 -5.46
N VAL A 36 -10.26 -6.83 -6.68
CA VAL A 36 -10.70 -7.97 -7.48
C VAL A 36 -9.64 -9.06 -7.41
N ILE A 37 -9.96 -10.19 -6.77
CA ILE A 37 -9.03 -11.30 -6.63
C ILE A 37 -9.35 -12.31 -7.73
N ASP A 38 -8.48 -12.38 -8.74
CA ASP A 38 -8.65 -13.29 -9.85
C ASP A 38 -8.75 -14.75 -9.37
N LYS A 39 -9.53 -15.57 -10.07
CA LYS A 39 -9.74 -16.98 -9.72
C LYS A 39 -8.42 -17.75 -9.55
N SER A 40 -7.39 -17.45 -10.34
CA SER A 40 -6.05 -18.05 -10.18
C SER A 40 -5.44 -17.78 -8.81
N MET A 41 -5.70 -16.60 -8.23
CA MET A 41 -5.23 -16.18 -6.92
C MET A 41 -6.07 -16.78 -5.79
N VAL A 42 -7.41 -16.80 -5.95
CA VAL A 42 -8.30 -17.49 -5.00
C VAL A 42 -7.90 -18.96 -4.88
N SER A 43 -7.70 -19.66 -6.00
CA SER A 43 -7.27 -21.05 -6.02
C SER A 43 -5.90 -21.25 -5.35
N ALA A 44 -4.95 -20.35 -5.58
CA ALA A 44 -3.63 -20.42 -4.95
C ALA A 44 -3.72 -20.31 -3.42
N TRP A 45 -4.49 -19.36 -2.90
CA TRP A 45 -4.70 -19.20 -1.46
C TRP A 45 -5.46 -20.36 -0.83
N LYS A 46 -6.50 -20.86 -1.49
CA LYS A 46 -7.26 -22.04 -1.02
C LYS A 46 -6.33 -23.25 -0.88
N ASN A 47 -5.46 -23.48 -1.86
CA ASN A 47 -4.47 -24.56 -1.82
C ASN A 47 -3.41 -24.35 -0.72
N ALA A 48 -2.94 -23.12 -0.54
CA ALA A 48 -1.95 -22.76 0.48
C ALA A 48 -2.43 -22.91 1.93
N SER A 49 -3.73 -22.73 2.17
CA SER A 49 -4.33 -22.69 3.51
C SER A 49 -4.84 -24.05 4.01
N GLY A 50 -4.78 -25.11 3.19
CA GLY A 50 -5.07 -26.50 3.56
C GLY A 50 -6.54 -26.84 3.87
N VAL A 51 -7.43 -25.84 3.97
CA VAL A 51 -8.86 -26.01 4.32
C VAL A 51 -9.74 -25.04 3.48
N GLY A 52 -9.20 -24.55 2.35
CA GLY A 52 -9.51 -23.27 1.70
C GLY A 52 -10.97 -22.86 1.47
N THR A 53 -11.52 -22.07 2.38
CA THR A 53 -12.78 -21.31 2.19
C THR A 53 -12.50 -19.89 1.68
N GLU A 54 -13.52 -19.27 1.08
CA GLU A 54 -13.44 -17.87 0.66
C GLU A 54 -13.36 -16.91 1.84
N GLU A 55 -13.87 -17.29 3.02
CA GLU A 55 -13.72 -16.44 4.22
C GLU A 55 -12.25 -16.31 4.63
N LYS A 56 -11.45 -17.39 4.51
CA LYS A 56 -10.00 -17.31 4.79
C LYS A 56 -9.27 -16.45 3.78
N VAL A 57 -9.63 -16.55 2.50
CA VAL A 57 -9.09 -15.67 1.45
C VAL A 57 -9.43 -14.21 1.75
N LEU A 58 -10.69 -13.94 2.10
CA LEU A 58 -11.15 -12.61 2.48
C LEU A 58 -10.41 -12.07 3.71
N ALA A 59 -10.19 -12.90 4.73
CA ALA A 59 -9.42 -12.50 5.91
C ALA A 59 -7.97 -12.13 5.56
N GLU A 60 -7.30 -12.91 4.72
CA GLU A 60 -5.94 -12.58 4.25
C GLU A 60 -5.92 -11.31 3.39
N VAL A 61 -6.91 -11.09 2.52
CA VAL A 61 -7.04 -9.85 1.75
C VAL A 61 -7.24 -8.65 2.68
N LYS A 62 -8.11 -8.75 3.68
CA LYS A 62 -8.32 -7.69 4.68
C LYS A 62 -7.06 -7.40 5.48
N SER A 63 -6.34 -8.44 5.93
CA SER A 63 -5.03 -8.27 6.59
C SER A 63 -4.01 -7.63 5.65
N LEU A 64 -3.97 -8.00 4.38
CA LEU A 64 -3.09 -7.38 3.40
C LEU A 64 -3.35 -5.87 3.27
N PHE A 65 -4.61 -5.45 3.17
CA PHE A 65 -4.95 -4.03 3.10
C PHE A 65 -4.77 -3.30 4.45
N TYR A 66 -4.84 -4.02 5.57
CA TYR A 66 -4.42 -3.48 6.87
C TYR A 66 -2.92 -3.12 6.86
N GLU A 67 -2.07 -4.01 6.33
CA GLU A 67 -0.63 -3.73 6.14
C GLU A 67 -0.38 -2.55 5.19
N VAL A 68 -1.20 -2.42 4.14
CA VAL A 68 -1.14 -1.26 3.24
C VAL A 68 -1.42 0.03 4.01
N ASN A 69 -2.42 0.06 4.88
CA ASN A 69 -2.71 1.23 5.72
C ASN A 69 -1.54 1.58 6.67
N ILE A 70 -0.82 0.60 7.22
CA ILE A 70 0.41 0.86 8.01
C ILE A 70 1.42 1.67 7.18
N MET A 71 1.58 1.34 5.89
CA MET A 71 2.48 2.09 4.99
C MET A 71 1.94 3.49 4.69
N TYR A 72 0.64 3.63 4.45
CA TYR A 72 0.01 4.93 4.15
C TYR A 72 0.01 5.89 5.34
N GLN A 73 -0.08 5.38 6.57
CA GLN A 73 0.10 6.17 7.79
C GLN A 73 1.46 6.89 7.84
N SER A 74 2.49 6.39 7.16
CA SER A 74 3.79 7.08 7.09
C SER A 74 3.71 8.47 6.44
N LEU A 75 2.68 8.73 5.61
CA LEU A 75 2.48 10.03 4.96
C LEU A 75 2.15 11.14 5.96
N GLN A 76 1.65 10.81 7.16
CA GLN A 76 1.37 11.78 8.21
C GLN A 76 2.62 12.55 8.64
N ARG A 77 3.80 11.95 8.51
CA ARG A 77 5.10 12.62 8.73
C ARG A 77 5.34 13.82 7.81
N TYR A 78 4.54 13.92 6.76
CA TYR A 78 4.59 14.96 5.75
C TYR A 78 3.25 15.71 5.65
N ASN A 79 2.45 15.78 6.72
CA ASN A 79 1.17 16.49 6.74
C ASN A 79 0.23 16.06 5.59
N LEU A 80 0.20 14.76 5.30
CA LEU A 80 -0.71 14.16 4.34
C LEU A 80 -1.35 12.92 4.99
N SER A 81 -2.64 12.99 5.29
CA SER A 81 -3.39 11.85 5.80
C SER A 81 -4.14 11.17 4.66
N VAL A 82 -3.81 9.91 4.39
CA VAL A 82 -4.49 9.07 3.41
C VAL A 82 -4.83 7.75 4.06
N GLU A 83 -6.12 7.39 4.03
CA GLU A 83 -6.65 6.11 4.50
C GLU A 83 -7.12 5.28 3.31
N VAL A 84 -6.75 4.01 3.26
CA VAL A 84 -7.24 3.07 2.25
C VAL A 84 -8.42 2.29 2.82
N ARG A 85 -9.55 2.32 2.12
CA ARG A 85 -10.73 1.52 2.45
C ARG A 85 -11.03 0.52 1.36
N LEU A 86 -11.58 -0.62 1.74
CA LEU A 86 -12.10 -1.60 0.79
C LEU A 86 -13.52 -1.20 0.42
N LYS A 87 -13.72 -0.82 -0.84
CA LYS A 87 -15.06 -0.60 -1.38
C LYS A 87 -15.83 -1.89 -1.48
N ASP A 88 -15.17 -2.88 -2.07
CA ASP A 88 -15.64 -4.26 -2.15
C ASP A 88 -14.43 -5.19 -2.40
N VAL A 89 -14.60 -6.47 -2.06
CA VAL A 89 -13.67 -7.54 -2.39
C VAL A 89 -14.39 -8.54 -3.26
N VAL A 90 -14.05 -8.57 -4.55
CA VAL A 90 -14.75 -9.38 -5.55
C VAL A 90 -13.96 -10.64 -5.86
N PHE A 91 -14.63 -11.78 -5.81
CA PHE A 91 -14.14 -13.08 -6.28
C PHE A 91 -14.90 -13.47 -7.55
N PRO A 92 -14.35 -13.22 -8.76
CA PRO A 92 -15.01 -13.56 -10.00
C PRO A 92 -15.19 -15.09 -10.15
N ASN A 93 -16.39 -15.52 -10.54
CA ASN A 93 -16.70 -16.94 -10.79
C ASN A 93 -15.82 -17.57 -11.89
N VAL A 94 -15.39 -16.74 -12.84
CA VAL A 94 -14.49 -17.09 -13.95
C VAL A 94 -13.21 -16.27 -13.83
N SER A 95 -12.07 -16.83 -14.24
CA SER A 95 -10.83 -16.06 -14.25
C SER A 95 -10.93 -14.90 -15.24
N ILE A 96 -10.57 -13.70 -14.79
CA ILE A 96 -10.46 -12.52 -15.64
C ILE A 96 -9.24 -12.67 -16.54
N VAL A 97 -8.16 -13.30 -16.06
CA VAL A 97 -6.97 -13.61 -16.87
C VAL A 97 -7.10 -15.04 -17.42
N PRO A 98 -7.59 -15.24 -18.66
CA PRO A 98 -7.85 -16.57 -19.18
C PRO A 98 -6.56 -17.38 -19.33
N ASP A 99 -6.65 -18.69 -19.08
CA ASP A 99 -5.51 -19.61 -19.18
C ASP A 99 -4.86 -19.60 -20.57
N SER A 100 -5.64 -19.34 -21.62
CA SER A 100 -5.14 -19.22 -23.00
C SER A 100 -4.17 -18.05 -23.21
N ALA A 101 -4.19 -17.03 -22.33
CA ALA A 101 -3.23 -15.92 -22.35
C ALA A 101 -1.97 -16.20 -21.53
N VAL A 102 -1.93 -17.32 -20.81
CA VAL A 102 -0.84 -17.66 -19.87
C VAL A 102 0.07 -18.70 -20.52
N VAL A 103 1.36 -18.36 -20.64
CA VAL A 103 2.40 -19.27 -21.14
C VAL A 103 3.41 -19.50 -20.02
N ARG A 104 3.59 -20.75 -19.60
CA ARG A 104 4.54 -21.14 -18.53
C ARG A 104 4.36 -20.27 -17.26
N LYS A 105 3.13 -20.20 -16.75
CA LYS A 105 2.70 -19.36 -15.60
C LYS A 105 2.94 -17.86 -15.77
N THR A 106 3.16 -17.38 -17.00
CA THR A 106 3.49 -15.98 -17.28
C THR A 106 2.49 -15.38 -18.27
N VAL A 107 2.06 -14.15 -18.01
CA VAL A 107 1.16 -13.36 -18.86
C VAL A 107 1.78 -12.00 -19.14
N ARG A 108 1.54 -11.44 -20.33
CA ARG A 108 1.97 -10.06 -20.62
C ARG A 108 1.14 -9.11 -19.78
N GLU A 109 1.81 -8.19 -19.08
CA GLU A 109 1.14 -7.24 -18.20
C GLU A 109 0.02 -6.49 -18.95
N ARG A 110 0.29 -5.97 -20.16
CA ARG A 110 -0.71 -5.29 -21.02
C ARG A 110 -1.99 -6.11 -21.25
N GLN A 111 -1.88 -7.43 -21.41
CA GLN A 111 -3.05 -8.30 -21.59
C GLN A 111 -3.91 -8.31 -20.33
N VAL A 112 -3.30 -8.37 -19.15
CA VAL A 112 -4.03 -8.30 -17.86
C VAL A 112 -4.81 -6.98 -17.75
N SER A 113 -4.26 -5.82 -18.18
CA SER A 113 -5.07 -4.58 -18.21
C SER A 113 -6.20 -4.64 -19.21
N SER A 114 -5.97 -5.22 -20.38
CA SER A 114 -7.04 -5.34 -21.39
C SER A 114 -8.20 -6.16 -20.84
N PHE A 115 -7.91 -7.32 -20.25
CA PHE A 115 -8.92 -8.19 -19.66
C PHE A 115 -9.62 -7.53 -18.46
N PHE A 116 -8.85 -6.94 -17.54
CA PHE A 116 -9.41 -6.28 -16.38
C PHE A 116 -10.26 -5.07 -16.75
N GLY A 117 -9.79 -4.24 -17.69
CA GLY A 117 -10.57 -3.12 -18.21
C GLY A 117 -11.85 -3.56 -18.93
N LYS A 118 -11.83 -4.68 -19.67
CA LYS A 118 -13.04 -5.27 -20.26
C LYS A 118 -14.01 -5.73 -19.17
N TRP A 119 -13.51 -6.39 -18.13
CA TRP A 119 -14.32 -6.83 -17.00
C TRP A 119 -14.96 -5.65 -16.25
N LEU A 120 -14.21 -4.58 -15.97
CA LEU A 120 -14.74 -3.36 -15.35
C LEU A 120 -15.80 -2.66 -16.21
N ARG A 121 -15.64 -2.67 -17.55
CA ARG A 121 -16.66 -2.12 -18.46
C ARG A 121 -17.94 -2.95 -18.49
N ALA A 122 -17.84 -4.26 -18.28
CA ALA A 122 -19.00 -5.15 -18.16
C ALA A 122 -19.66 -5.08 -16.76
N ASN A 123 -18.93 -4.67 -15.73
CA ASN A 123 -19.40 -4.62 -14.35
C ASN A 123 -19.46 -3.17 -13.82
N ARG A 124 -20.29 -2.34 -14.47
CA ARG A 124 -20.41 -0.90 -14.17
C ARG A 124 -21.11 -0.60 -12.84
N GLN A 125 -21.69 -1.60 -12.19
CA GLN A 125 -22.32 -1.45 -10.88
C GLN A 125 -21.31 -1.15 -9.77
N TYR A 126 -20.04 -1.54 -9.95
CA TYR A 126 -19.00 -1.25 -8.97
C TYR A 126 -18.54 0.20 -9.09
N THR A 127 -18.59 0.90 -7.97
CA THR A 127 -17.96 2.22 -7.79
C THR A 127 -16.62 2.04 -7.07
N TYR A 128 -15.69 2.96 -7.30
CA TYR A 128 -14.36 2.96 -6.69
C TYR A 128 -13.62 4.25 -7.05
N ASP A 129 -12.64 4.60 -6.23
CA ASP A 129 -11.61 5.59 -6.59
C ASP A 129 -10.45 4.93 -7.34
N HIS A 130 -10.18 3.68 -7.00
CA HIS A 130 -9.17 2.85 -7.65
C HIS A 130 -9.59 1.38 -7.67
N ALA A 131 -9.46 0.71 -8.82
CA ALA A 131 -9.71 -0.72 -8.92
C ALA A 131 -8.40 -1.50 -9.07
N MET A 132 -8.28 -2.61 -8.37
CA MET A 132 -7.07 -3.44 -8.38
C MET A 132 -7.41 -4.88 -8.68
N ILE A 133 -6.73 -5.49 -9.65
CA ILE A 133 -6.78 -6.93 -9.86
C ILE A 133 -5.54 -7.60 -9.26
N MET A 134 -5.74 -8.68 -8.50
CA MET A 134 -4.67 -9.55 -8.01
C MET A 134 -4.72 -10.89 -8.72
N THR A 135 -3.59 -11.35 -9.27
CA THR A 135 -3.47 -12.64 -9.96
C THR A 135 -2.27 -13.44 -9.45
N ASN A 136 -2.35 -14.77 -9.52
CA ASN A 136 -1.22 -15.66 -9.21
C ASN A 136 -0.25 -15.83 -10.39
N TRP A 137 -0.50 -15.17 -11.53
CA TRP A 137 0.36 -15.27 -12.70
C TRP A 137 1.59 -14.36 -12.60
N ASN A 138 2.73 -14.84 -13.11
CA ASN A 138 3.88 -13.97 -13.34
C ASN A 138 3.52 -12.94 -14.40
N MET A 139 3.78 -11.66 -14.14
CA MET A 139 3.57 -10.61 -15.12
C MET A 139 4.90 -10.18 -15.74
N LYS A 140 4.87 -9.93 -17.05
CA LYS A 140 6.03 -9.45 -17.81
C LYS A 140 5.65 -8.23 -18.66
N GLY A 141 6.43 -7.16 -18.54
CA GLY A 141 6.51 -6.04 -19.48
C GLY A 141 7.76 -6.18 -20.33
N ASN A 142 8.62 -5.16 -20.34
CA ASN A 142 9.98 -5.28 -20.89
C ASN A 142 10.85 -6.21 -20.02
N SER A 143 10.59 -6.22 -18.71
CA SER A 143 11.17 -7.10 -17.71
C SER A 143 10.07 -7.76 -16.87
N PRO A 144 10.38 -8.75 -16.03
CA PRO A 144 9.44 -9.20 -14.99
C PRO A 144 8.98 -8.03 -14.13
N VAL A 145 7.68 -8.00 -13.81
CA VAL A 145 7.06 -6.96 -12.96
C VAL A 145 6.14 -7.64 -11.94
N ASN A 146 6.08 -7.09 -10.72
CA ASN A 146 5.16 -7.56 -9.69
C ASN A 146 3.86 -6.76 -9.67
N GLY A 147 3.85 -5.53 -10.17
CA GLY A 147 2.67 -4.70 -10.25
C GLY A 147 2.83 -3.64 -11.32
N VAL A 148 1.69 -3.08 -11.75
CA VAL A 148 1.65 -1.93 -12.66
C VAL A 148 0.38 -1.14 -12.42
N ALA A 149 0.52 0.19 -12.35
CA ALA A 149 -0.58 1.14 -12.30
C ALA A 149 -0.33 2.33 -13.22
N LEU A 150 -1.42 2.98 -13.64
CA LEU A 150 -1.32 4.28 -14.30
C LEU A 150 -1.04 5.36 -13.26
N THR A 151 0.00 6.18 -13.48
CA THR A 151 0.32 7.27 -12.56
C THR A 151 -0.75 8.36 -12.58
N ALA A 152 -1.11 8.86 -11.40
CA ALA A 152 -2.02 10.00 -11.23
C ALA A 152 -3.40 9.76 -11.92
N ALA A 153 -3.98 8.60 -11.61
CA ALA A 153 -5.19 8.08 -12.23
C ALA A 153 -6.33 7.79 -11.25
N ALA A 154 -6.09 7.81 -9.94
CA ALA A 154 -7.16 7.65 -8.96
C ALA A 154 -8.31 8.65 -9.21
N CYS A 155 -9.54 8.22 -8.95
CA CYS A 155 -10.78 8.94 -9.28
C CYS A 155 -11.05 9.11 -10.78
N ARG A 156 -10.52 8.21 -11.59
CA ARG A 156 -10.82 8.09 -13.03
C ARG A 156 -11.11 6.64 -13.35
N ARG A 157 -11.80 6.39 -14.47
CA ARG A 157 -12.07 5.03 -14.95
C ARG A 157 -10.80 4.23 -15.23
N GLU A 158 -9.71 4.92 -15.57
CA GLU A 158 -8.40 4.33 -15.81
C GLU A 158 -7.56 4.16 -14.53
N GLY A 159 -8.08 4.60 -13.38
CA GLY A 159 -7.52 4.42 -12.03
C GLY A 159 -7.53 2.95 -11.65
N THR A 160 -6.63 2.19 -12.28
CA THR A 160 -6.56 0.75 -12.14
C THR A 160 -5.13 0.29 -11.94
N SER A 161 -4.99 -0.84 -11.27
CA SER A 161 -3.71 -1.51 -11.10
C SER A 161 -3.87 -3.03 -11.21
N ARG A 162 -2.76 -3.68 -11.53
CA ARG A 162 -2.63 -5.13 -11.59
C ARG A 162 -1.46 -5.55 -10.72
N VAL A 163 -1.66 -6.54 -9.87
CA VAL A 163 -0.68 -7.01 -8.89
C VAL A 163 -0.54 -8.52 -8.99
N ARG A 164 0.70 -9.00 -8.97
CA ARG A 164 1.03 -10.40 -8.77
C ARG A 164 0.93 -10.72 -7.29
N GLY A 165 -0.07 -11.51 -6.91
CA GLY A 165 -0.21 -12.03 -5.56
C GLY A 165 0.83 -13.10 -5.30
N ARG A 166 1.79 -12.83 -4.41
CA ARG A 166 2.85 -13.79 -4.04
C ARG A 166 2.51 -14.58 -2.78
N MET A 167 1.40 -14.26 -2.10
CA MET A 167 0.99 -14.86 -0.82
C MET A 167 2.02 -14.67 0.32
N ASP A 168 2.91 -13.69 0.15
CA ASP A 168 3.89 -13.20 1.12
C ASP A 168 3.70 -11.69 1.35
N TYR A 169 4.43 -11.12 2.33
CA TYR A 169 4.33 -9.69 2.66
C TYR A 169 4.69 -8.74 1.52
N SER A 170 5.49 -9.19 0.53
CA SER A 170 5.85 -8.36 -0.62
C SER A 170 4.62 -8.00 -1.47
N THR A 171 3.53 -8.78 -1.36
CA THR A 171 2.26 -8.44 -1.99
C THR A 171 1.68 -7.15 -1.41
N ALA A 172 1.70 -6.96 -0.09
CA ALA A 172 1.23 -5.72 0.55
C ALA A 172 2.06 -4.50 0.10
N ILE A 173 3.39 -4.67 0.04
CA ILE A 173 4.29 -3.61 -0.45
C ILE A 173 3.97 -3.26 -1.92
N THR A 174 3.74 -4.28 -2.75
CA THR A 174 3.38 -4.08 -4.16
C THR A 174 2.03 -3.38 -4.30
N VAL A 175 1.02 -3.77 -3.52
CA VAL A 175 -0.30 -3.10 -3.51
C VAL A 175 -0.15 -1.63 -3.12
N ALA A 176 0.61 -1.32 -2.06
CA ALA A 176 0.86 0.04 -1.65
C ALA A 176 1.64 0.85 -2.71
N HIS A 177 2.61 0.23 -3.37
CA HIS A 177 3.39 0.83 -4.45
C HIS A 177 2.51 1.22 -5.65
N GLU A 178 1.69 0.29 -6.13
CA GLU A 178 0.83 0.52 -7.29
C GLU A 178 -0.28 1.54 -6.98
N LEU A 179 -0.83 1.52 -5.76
CA LEU A 179 -1.77 2.55 -5.34
C LEU A 179 -1.08 3.91 -5.20
N GLY A 180 0.18 3.94 -4.73
CA GLY A 180 1.00 5.15 -4.67
C GLY A 180 1.18 5.79 -6.04
N HIS A 181 1.43 4.98 -7.08
CA HIS A 181 1.41 5.46 -8.46
C HIS A 181 0.05 6.07 -8.84
N SER A 182 -1.06 5.38 -8.56
CA SER A 182 -2.40 5.89 -8.86
C SER A 182 -2.68 7.26 -8.20
N LEU A 183 -2.13 7.48 -7.01
CA LEU A 183 -2.17 8.74 -6.27
C LEU A 183 -1.09 9.75 -6.69
N GLY A 184 -0.31 9.46 -7.73
CA GLY A 184 0.59 10.40 -8.37
C GLY A 184 2.06 10.26 -8.00
N ALA A 185 2.43 9.34 -7.10
CA ALA A 185 3.83 9.08 -6.79
C ALA A 185 4.59 8.56 -8.01
N ARG A 186 5.86 8.96 -8.13
CA ARG A 186 6.81 8.38 -9.07
C ARG A 186 7.79 7.49 -8.33
N HIS A 187 8.54 6.68 -9.07
CA HIS A 187 9.59 5.88 -8.48
C HIS A 187 10.64 6.74 -7.75
N ASP A 188 11.07 6.27 -6.59
CA ASP A 188 12.26 6.78 -5.91
C ASP A 188 13.53 6.47 -6.73
N SER A 189 14.55 7.32 -6.64
CA SER A 189 15.76 7.20 -7.46
C SER A 189 17.05 7.41 -6.67
N ASN A 190 18.09 6.67 -7.03
CA ASN A 190 19.41 6.75 -6.36
C ASN A 190 20.17 8.05 -6.61
N LYS A 191 19.64 8.99 -7.40
CA LYS A 191 20.45 10.08 -7.93
C LYS A 191 20.67 11.21 -6.91
N LYS A 192 19.72 11.50 -6.02
CA LYS A 192 19.86 12.50 -4.93
C LYS A 192 18.94 12.19 -3.75
N LYS A 193 19.38 12.54 -2.53
CA LYS A 193 18.47 12.72 -1.39
C LYS A 193 17.39 13.77 -1.77
N PRO A 194 16.16 13.66 -1.24
CA PRO A 194 15.72 12.74 -0.21
C PRO A 194 15.06 11.44 -0.71
N CYS A 195 15.04 11.16 -2.03
CA CYS A 195 14.27 10.07 -2.63
C CYS A 195 15.06 8.76 -2.83
N LEU A 196 15.80 8.29 -1.82
CA LEU A 196 16.65 7.10 -1.97
C LEU A 196 15.82 5.80 -2.15
N LYS A 197 16.42 4.76 -2.73
CA LYS A 197 15.80 3.42 -2.79
C LYS A 197 15.58 2.82 -1.40
N GLY A 198 14.63 1.89 -1.33
CA GLY A 198 14.28 1.15 -0.12
C GLY A 198 12.95 1.56 0.53
N TYR A 199 12.41 2.73 0.17
CA TYR A 199 11.05 3.16 0.50
C TYR A 199 10.01 2.40 -0.35
N VAL A 200 8.72 2.55 -0.02
CA VAL A 200 7.61 1.89 -0.73
C VAL A 200 7.68 2.13 -2.25
N MET A 201 8.03 3.33 -2.72
CA MET A 201 8.12 3.66 -4.16
C MET A 201 9.46 3.30 -4.82
N SER A 202 10.30 2.50 -4.18
CA SER A 202 11.53 1.98 -4.80
C SER A 202 11.20 1.11 -6.03
N PRO A 203 11.84 1.34 -7.20
CA PRO A 203 11.63 0.52 -8.41
C PRO A 203 12.01 -0.96 -8.22
N SER A 204 12.79 -1.25 -7.19
CA SER A 204 13.16 -2.60 -6.81
C SER A 204 13.02 -2.72 -5.29
N GLN A 205 12.19 -3.66 -4.87
CA GLN A 205 11.94 -3.92 -3.46
C GLN A 205 13.02 -4.84 -2.92
N TRP A 206 13.64 -4.45 -1.81
CA TRP A 206 14.55 -5.30 -1.07
C TRP A 206 13.87 -5.73 0.23
N PRO A 207 13.66 -7.05 0.46
CA PRO A 207 12.94 -7.55 1.62
C PRO A 207 13.46 -7.02 2.95
N GLY A 208 14.78 -6.85 3.11
CA GLY A 208 15.38 -6.37 4.36
C GLY A 208 15.37 -4.85 4.56
N SER A 209 14.76 -4.07 3.65
CA SER A 209 14.81 -2.62 3.74
C SER A 209 14.06 -2.13 4.97
N ARG A 210 14.74 -1.41 5.86
CA ARG A 210 14.09 -0.73 7.00
C ARG A 210 13.09 0.33 6.57
N TYR A 211 13.20 0.81 5.32
CA TYR A 211 12.33 1.85 4.78
C TYR A 211 11.09 1.29 4.08
N ARG A 212 10.94 -0.03 3.97
CA ARG A 212 9.83 -0.67 3.23
C ARG A 212 8.43 -0.35 3.75
N PHE A 213 8.34 0.20 4.97
CA PHE A 213 7.10 0.60 5.63
C PHE A 213 6.79 2.10 5.44
N TYR A 214 7.64 2.84 4.74
CA TYR A 214 7.55 4.29 4.65
C TYR A 214 7.53 4.74 3.20
N PHE A 215 6.72 5.75 2.91
CA PHE A 215 6.87 6.56 1.71
C PHE A 215 8.02 7.56 1.90
N SER A 216 8.76 7.84 0.83
CA SER A 216 9.80 8.88 0.86
C SER A 216 9.16 10.28 0.89
N PRO A 217 9.92 11.33 1.27
CA PRO A 217 9.43 12.71 1.16
C PRO A 217 8.96 13.05 -0.26
N CYS A 218 9.67 12.54 -1.28
CA CYS A 218 9.35 12.80 -2.68
C CYS A 218 8.05 12.12 -3.12
N SER A 219 7.83 10.89 -2.65
CA SER A 219 6.57 10.18 -2.87
C SER A 219 5.41 10.95 -2.23
N ALA A 220 5.60 11.40 -0.98
CA ALA A 220 4.60 12.18 -0.26
C ALA A 220 4.28 13.51 -0.96
N ASP A 221 5.30 14.23 -1.42
CA ASP A 221 5.10 15.50 -2.14
C ASP A 221 4.39 15.31 -3.48
N ASN A 222 4.73 14.26 -4.23
CA ASN A 222 4.05 13.92 -5.47
C ASN A 222 2.57 13.59 -5.23
N MET A 223 2.28 12.79 -4.19
CA MET A 223 0.90 12.45 -3.82
C MET A 223 0.13 13.69 -3.32
N ARG A 224 0.74 14.51 -2.46
CA ARG A 224 0.13 15.75 -1.97
C ARG A 224 -0.20 16.68 -3.14
N TRP A 225 0.72 16.86 -4.08
CA TRP A 225 0.48 17.70 -5.26
C TRP A 225 -0.69 17.18 -6.10
N TYR A 226 -0.73 15.87 -6.38
CA TYR A 226 -1.83 15.28 -7.14
C TYR A 226 -3.19 15.47 -6.44
N ILE A 227 -3.27 15.12 -5.16
CA ILE A 227 -4.51 15.17 -4.38
C ILE A 227 -4.97 16.63 -4.20
N THR A 228 -4.09 17.52 -3.75
CA THR A 228 -4.47 18.89 -3.36
C THR A 228 -4.57 19.85 -4.54
N LYS A 229 -3.80 19.66 -5.62
CA LYS A 229 -3.81 20.58 -6.76
C LYS A 229 -4.54 20.01 -7.96
N ARG A 230 -4.52 18.70 -8.19
CA ARG A 230 -5.15 18.14 -9.40
C ARG A 230 -6.59 17.68 -9.17
N LEU A 231 -6.88 17.06 -8.03
CA LEU A 231 -8.24 16.61 -7.71
C LEU A 231 -9.11 17.78 -7.21
N LYS A 232 -8.60 18.59 -6.26
CA LYS A 232 -9.35 19.76 -5.77
C LYS A 232 -9.64 20.80 -6.86
N ASN A 233 -8.67 21.15 -7.72
CA ASN A 233 -8.90 22.13 -8.79
C ASN A 233 -9.93 21.65 -9.83
N LYS A 234 -10.14 20.33 -9.94
CA LYS A 234 -11.19 19.74 -10.78
C LYS A 234 -12.55 19.65 -10.07
N LYS A 235 -12.68 20.19 -8.85
CA LYS A 235 -13.81 19.97 -7.94
C LYS A 235 -14.12 18.48 -7.74
N ASN A 236 -13.13 17.60 -7.92
CA ASN A 236 -13.29 16.17 -7.75
C ASN A 236 -13.08 15.82 -6.26
N ARG A 237 -14.18 15.54 -5.57
CA ARG A 237 -14.24 15.25 -4.14
C ARG A 237 -14.26 13.75 -3.82
N CYS A 238 -13.95 12.90 -4.80
CA CYS A 238 -13.93 11.44 -4.68
C CYS A 238 -13.23 10.92 -3.42
N LEU A 239 -12.12 11.55 -3.00
CA LEU A 239 -11.34 11.12 -1.83
C LEU A 239 -11.76 11.80 -0.51
N LEU A 240 -12.78 12.65 -0.51
CA LEU A 240 -13.20 13.41 0.67
C LEU A 240 -14.42 12.81 1.37
N GLU A 241 -15.12 11.91 0.70
CA GLU A 241 -16.35 11.31 1.16
C GLU A 241 -16.23 9.80 1.01
N THR A 242 -16.74 9.07 1.99
CA THR A 242 -16.67 7.61 1.98
C THR A 242 -17.84 7.04 2.77
N THR A 243 -18.41 5.96 2.25
CA THR A 243 -19.40 5.14 2.96
C THR A 243 -18.84 3.78 3.33
N SER A 244 -17.66 3.43 2.80
CA SER A 244 -16.95 2.22 3.19
C SER A 244 -16.47 2.29 4.63
N PRO A 245 -16.60 1.21 5.42
CA PRO A 245 -16.09 1.18 6.78
C PRO A 245 -14.56 1.10 6.80
N PRO A 246 -13.91 1.53 7.91
CA PRO A 246 -12.51 1.25 8.15
C PRO A 246 -12.20 -0.25 8.07
N ILE A 247 -10.98 -0.59 7.63
CA ILE A 247 -10.55 -1.98 7.54
C ILE A 247 -10.21 -2.50 8.94
N VAL A 248 -11.10 -3.31 9.49
CA VAL A 248 -10.86 -4.04 10.75
C VAL A 248 -10.35 -5.44 10.39
N SER A 249 -9.07 -5.69 10.67
CA SER A 249 -8.44 -7.01 10.48
C SER A 249 -7.29 -7.20 11.45
N LYS A 250 -6.88 -8.46 11.63
CA LYS A 250 -5.61 -8.81 12.27
C LYS A 250 -4.44 -8.42 11.36
N ARG A 251 -3.26 -8.17 11.94
CA ARG A 251 -2.01 -8.09 11.18
C ARG A 251 -1.74 -9.42 10.48
N MET A 252 -1.06 -9.36 9.35
CA MET A 252 -0.84 -10.54 8.52
C MET A 252 -0.06 -11.63 9.27
N GLY A 253 0.90 -11.27 10.13
CA GLY A 253 1.69 -12.22 10.93
C GLY A 253 0.92 -12.89 12.07
N GLU A 254 -0.24 -12.36 12.45
CA GLU A 254 -1.12 -13.00 13.44
C GLU A 254 -1.98 -14.12 12.83
N ILE A 255 -2.08 -14.16 11.49
CA ILE A 255 -2.86 -15.18 10.75
C ILE A 255 -2.01 -16.02 9.80
N VAL A 256 -0.83 -15.53 9.41
CA VAL A 256 0.14 -16.24 8.56
C VAL A 256 1.48 -16.32 9.30
N SER A 257 1.81 -17.52 9.80
CA SER A 257 3.10 -17.78 10.44
C SER A 257 4.26 -17.75 9.43
N LEU A 258 5.51 -17.59 9.92
CA LEU A 258 6.70 -17.70 9.06
C LEU A 258 6.79 -19.07 8.36
N TRP A 259 6.37 -20.13 9.04
CA TRP A 259 6.28 -21.46 8.44
C TRP A 259 5.29 -21.47 7.28
N SER A 260 4.06 -20.98 7.49
CA SER A 260 3.04 -20.93 6.43
C SER A 260 3.53 -20.09 5.25
N MET A 261 4.10 -18.91 5.50
CA MET A 261 4.68 -18.06 4.47
C MET A 261 5.76 -18.79 3.66
N CYS A 262 6.78 -19.39 4.31
CA CYS A 262 7.82 -20.12 3.56
C CYS A 262 7.26 -21.33 2.81
N SER A 263 6.34 -22.09 3.42
CA SER A 263 5.74 -23.30 2.83
C SER A 263 4.98 -23.00 1.54
N ARG A 264 4.34 -21.84 1.43
CA ARG A 264 3.68 -21.36 0.20
C ARG A 264 4.63 -21.25 -0.99
N HIS A 265 5.92 -21.12 -0.73
CA HIS A 265 6.99 -21.09 -1.73
C HIS A 265 7.76 -22.41 -1.83
N GLY A 266 7.26 -23.50 -1.25
CA GLY A 266 7.94 -24.81 -1.22
C GLY A 266 9.24 -24.79 -0.40
N LYS A 267 9.28 -23.98 0.66
CA LYS A 267 10.46 -23.73 1.49
C LYS A 267 10.14 -23.92 2.97
N TRP A 268 11.15 -24.19 3.78
CA TRP A 268 11.06 -24.14 5.24
C TRP A 268 11.73 -22.89 5.79
N VAL A 269 11.41 -22.53 7.03
CA VAL A 269 12.09 -21.45 7.75
C VAL A 269 13.53 -21.89 8.02
N GLY A 270 14.49 -21.16 7.47
CA GLY A 270 15.92 -21.43 7.62
C GLY A 270 16.68 -20.32 8.34
N SER A 271 15.95 -19.54 9.16
CA SER A 271 16.45 -18.47 10.01
C SER A 271 16.15 -18.83 11.47
N THR A 272 17.15 -18.69 12.35
CA THR A 272 17.00 -18.77 13.81
C THR A 272 16.94 -17.38 14.45
N ASN A 273 16.84 -16.31 13.64
CA ASN A 273 16.82 -14.93 14.11
C ASN A 273 15.71 -14.71 15.15
N LYS A 274 16.00 -13.84 16.13
CA LYS A 274 15.09 -13.35 17.15
C LYS A 274 15.21 -11.83 17.26
N GLY A 275 14.33 -11.19 18.01
CA GLY A 275 14.33 -9.73 18.19
C GLY A 275 14.17 -9.00 16.85
N ASP A 276 14.83 -7.86 16.69
CA ASP A 276 14.71 -7.04 15.48
C ASP A 276 15.15 -7.78 14.21
N ASP A 277 16.04 -8.76 14.31
CA ASP A 277 16.57 -9.43 13.13
C ASP A 277 15.54 -10.34 12.45
N VAL A 278 14.58 -10.90 13.19
CA VAL A 278 13.46 -11.62 12.58
C VAL A 278 12.47 -10.65 11.94
N CYS A 279 12.33 -9.42 12.45
CA CYS A 279 11.44 -8.38 11.93
C CYS A 279 11.99 -7.65 10.70
N LYS A 280 13.32 -7.65 10.52
CA LYS A 280 13.96 -7.12 9.30
C LYS A 280 13.76 -8.05 8.11
N LYS A 281 14.16 -9.32 8.23
CA LYS A 281 14.14 -10.30 7.12
C LYS A 281 14.18 -11.73 7.62
N VAL A 282 13.51 -12.62 6.89
CA VAL A 282 13.46 -14.05 7.19
C VAL A 282 14.03 -14.84 6.03
N LYS A 283 14.89 -15.81 6.31
CA LYS A 283 15.47 -16.70 5.31
C LYS A 283 14.57 -17.93 5.14
N CYS A 284 13.95 -18.10 3.97
CA CYS A 284 13.25 -19.33 3.60
C CYS A 284 14.17 -20.18 2.71
N ARG A 285 14.34 -21.46 3.05
CA ARG A 285 15.28 -22.39 2.39
C ARG A 285 14.54 -23.57 1.74
N SER A 286 15.06 -24.01 0.61
CA SER A 286 14.78 -25.34 0.03
C SER A 286 16.08 -26.15 0.04
N ARG A 287 16.07 -27.37 -0.50
CA ARG A 287 17.25 -28.24 -0.59
C ARG A 287 18.39 -27.61 -1.39
N TYR A 288 18.06 -26.76 -2.36
CA TYR A 288 19.01 -26.26 -3.36
C TYR A 288 19.26 -24.74 -3.28
N TRP A 289 18.31 -23.95 -2.74
CA TRP A 289 18.48 -22.49 -2.67
C TRP A 289 17.78 -21.85 -1.47
N SER A 290 18.24 -20.66 -1.10
CA SER A 290 17.65 -19.84 -0.05
C SER A 290 17.27 -18.47 -0.57
N GLU A 291 16.19 -17.91 -0.07
CA GLU A 291 15.68 -16.59 -0.44
C GLU A 291 15.29 -15.82 0.81
N TRP A 292 15.45 -14.50 0.77
CA TRP A 292 15.07 -13.61 1.86
C TRP A 292 13.67 -13.06 1.62
N PHE A 293 12.84 -13.12 2.65
CA PHE A 293 11.46 -12.63 2.65
C PHE A 293 11.31 -11.53 3.68
N ALA A 294 10.38 -10.62 3.40
CA ALA A 294 9.93 -9.63 4.36
C ALA A 294 8.97 -10.34 5.34
N PRO A 295 9.28 -10.40 6.64
CA PRO A 295 8.32 -10.90 7.63
C PRO A 295 7.08 -10.01 7.65
N PRO A 296 5.89 -10.58 7.77
CA PRO A 296 4.68 -9.83 8.10
C PRO A 296 4.77 -9.13 9.46
N GLU A 297 4.00 -8.06 9.62
CA GLU A 297 3.78 -7.44 10.93
C GLU A 297 2.98 -8.38 11.82
N GLY A 298 3.20 -8.37 13.14
CA GLY A 298 2.55 -9.27 14.08
C GLY A 298 3.25 -10.63 14.27
N ILE A 299 4.33 -10.92 13.53
CA ILE A 299 5.13 -12.14 13.75
C ILE A 299 5.75 -12.12 15.16
N PRO A 300 5.64 -13.20 15.95
CA PRO A 300 6.33 -13.30 17.24
C PRO A 300 7.85 -13.19 17.08
N CYS A 301 8.47 -12.33 17.88
CA CYS A 301 9.91 -12.03 17.79
C CYS A 301 10.65 -12.14 19.13
N GLY A 302 9.92 -12.25 20.23
CA GLY A 302 10.42 -12.40 21.59
C GLY A 302 9.28 -12.73 22.56
N SER A 303 9.61 -12.89 23.85
CA SER A 303 8.59 -13.17 24.88
C SER A 303 7.59 -12.02 24.95
N GLY A 304 6.32 -12.28 24.61
CA GLY A 304 5.25 -11.27 24.58
C GLY A 304 5.41 -10.17 23.52
N LYS A 305 6.36 -10.31 22.59
CA LYS A 305 6.69 -9.28 21.59
C LYS A 305 6.36 -9.70 20.16
N GLN A 306 6.01 -8.73 19.34
CA GLN A 306 5.69 -8.93 17.93
C GLN A 306 6.43 -7.93 17.04
N CYS A 307 6.60 -8.30 15.76
CA CYS A 307 7.18 -7.40 14.78
C CYS A 307 6.23 -6.24 14.47
N PHE A 308 6.72 -5.02 14.64
CA PHE A 308 6.06 -3.81 14.19
C PHE A 308 7.06 -2.82 13.56
N MET A 309 6.79 -2.40 12.33
CA MET A 309 7.62 -1.56 11.47
C MET A 309 9.10 -1.97 11.44
N GLY A 310 9.36 -3.28 11.46
CA GLY A 310 10.71 -3.84 11.41
C GLY A 310 11.44 -3.93 12.76
N TYR A 311 10.77 -3.62 13.87
CA TYR A 311 11.30 -3.74 15.23
C TYR A 311 10.52 -4.79 16.02
N CYS A 312 11.17 -5.39 17.02
CA CYS A 312 10.54 -6.32 17.94
C CYS A 312 10.08 -5.59 19.20
N VAL A 313 8.77 -5.31 19.25
CA VAL A 313 8.14 -4.50 20.31
C VAL A 313 7.14 -5.29 21.11
#